data_AF-A0A957HEL9-F1
#
_entry.id   AF-A0A957HEL9-F1
#
_cell.length_a   1.000
_cell.length_b   1.000
_cell.length_c   1.000
_cell.angle_alpha   90.00
_cell.angle_beta   90.00
_cell.angle_gamma   90.00
#
_symmetry.space_group_name_H-M   'P 1'
#
loop_
_entity.id
_entity.type
_entity.pdbx_description
1 polymer ?
#
loop_
_entity_poly.entity_id
_entity_poly.type
_entity_poly.pdbx_seq_one_letter_code
_entity_poly.pdbx_strand_id
1 'polypeptide(L)' 'AIISRPGVRVNCDLCGEEILNEREVHLGGQTLCRACADGGYCLPCEDCRE' A
#
# COMPACT_ATOMS: atom_id res chain seq x y z
N ALA A 1 10.17 8.38 23.68
CA ALA A 1 9.84 6.97 23.42
C ALA A 1 9.11 6.89 22.10
N ILE A 2 9.55 6.02 21.17
CA ILE A 2 8.81 5.77 19.93
C ILE A 2 7.72 4.77 20.30
N ILE A 3 6.47 5.24 20.36
CA ILE A 3 5.32 4.38 20.65
C ILE A 3 4.86 3.78 19.31
N SER A 4 5.47 2.67 18.90
CA SER A 4 4.85 1.81 17.89
C SER A 4 3.66 1.14 18.57
N ARG A 5 2.43 1.44 18.15
CA ARG A 5 1.22 0.72 18.58
C ARG A 5 0.99 -0.44 17.60
N PRO A 6 1.43 -1.67 17.89
CA PRO A 6 1.10 -2.82 17.05
C PRO A 6 -0.37 -3.16 17.27
N GLY A 7 -1.22 -2.92 16.27
CA GLY A 7 -2.64 -3.25 16.42
C GLY A 7 -3.45 -3.32 15.14
N VAL A 8 -3.08 -2.54 14.12
CA VAL A 8 -3.80 -2.54 12.84
C VAL A 8 -2.79 -2.74 11.73
N ARG A 9 -2.71 -4.00 11.28
CA ARG A 9 -1.97 -4.44 10.10
C ARG A 9 -3.02 -4.82 9.08
N VAL A 10 -3.09 -4.10 7.97
CA VAL A 10 -3.98 -4.44 6.86
C VAL A 10 -3.13 -4.67 5.63
N ASN A 11 -3.45 -5.68 4.82
CA ASN A 11 -2.69 -5.93 3.61
C ASN A 11 -3.29 -5.14 2.44
N CYS A 12 -2.43 -4.59 1.60
CA CYS A 12 -2.85 -3.95 0.35
C CYS A 12 -3.44 -5.01 -0.59
N ASP A 13 -4.67 -4.79 -1.06
CA ASP A 13 -5.36 -5.69 -2.00
C ASP A 13 -4.70 -5.72 -3.39
N LEU A 14 -3.95 -4.67 -3.75
CA LEU A 14 -3.26 -4.57 -5.04
C LEU A 14 -1.85 -5.19 -5.06
N CYS A 15 -1.01 -4.87 -4.08
CA CYS A 15 0.39 -5.33 -4.06
C CYS A 15 0.70 -6.39 -2.98
N GLY A 16 -0.22 -6.64 -2.05
CA GLY A 16 -0.02 -7.57 -0.93
C GLY A 16 0.89 -7.04 0.19
N GLU A 17 1.34 -5.79 0.14
CA GLU A 17 2.21 -5.21 1.16
C GLU A 17 1.47 -4.99 2.49
N GLU A 18 2.17 -5.23 3.61
CA GLU A 18 1.63 -5.01 4.96
C GLU A 18 1.59 -3.50 5.27
N ILE A 19 0.39 -2.96 5.39
CA ILE A 19 0.13 -1.56 5.75
C ILE A 19 0.11 -1.44 7.26
N LEU A 20 1.03 -0.64 7.78
CA LEU A 20 1.23 -0.40 9.21
C LEU A 20 0.70 0.99 9.62
N ASN A 21 0.18 1.09 10.85
CA ASN A 21 -0.29 2.34 11.46
C ASN A 21 -1.51 2.97 10.77
N GLU A 22 -2.47 2.16 10.33
CA GLU A 22 -3.74 2.66 9.76
C GLU A 22 -3.50 3.59 8.56
N ARG A 23 -2.44 3.31 7.77
CA ARG A 23 -2.03 4.07 6.58
C ARG A 23 -2.71 3.56 5.31
N GLU A 24 -3.79 2.79 5.47
CA GLU A 24 -4.50 2.20 4.36
C GLU A 24 -5.50 3.18 3.75
N VAL A 25 -5.70 3.06 2.44
CA VAL A 25 -6.61 3.88 1.67
C VAL A 25 -7.72 3.00 1.13
N HIS A 26 -8.96 3.36 1.43
CA HIS A 26 -10.12 2.61 0.99
C HIS A 26 -10.63 3.21 -0.33
N LEU A 27 -10.34 2.55 -1.46
CA LEU A 27 -10.76 3.00 -2.79
C LEU A 27 -11.69 1.95 -3.40
N GLY A 28 -12.95 2.31 -3.66
CA GLY A 28 -13.91 1.40 -4.29
C GLY A 28 -14.16 0.10 -3.51
N GLY A 29 -13.99 0.11 -2.18
CA GLY A 29 -14.15 -1.06 -1.32
C GLY A 29 -12.90 -1.93 -1.16
N GLN A 30 -11.80 -1.59 -1.84
CA GLN A 30 -10.51 -2.26 -1.67
C GLN A 30 -9.63 -1.46 -0.70
N THR A 31 -8.87 -2.17 0.12
CA THR A 31 -7.90 -1.57 1.03
C THR A 31 -6.52 -1.55 0.37
N LEU A 32 -6.02 -0.36 0.06
CA LEU A 32 -4.78 -0.16 -0.69
C LEU A 32 -3.73 0.55 0.15
N CYS A 33 -2.44 0.28 -0.10
CA CYS A 33 -1.38 1.08 0.50
C CYS A 33 -1.34 2.47 -0.14
N ARG A 34 -0.79 3.46 0.55
CA ARG A 34 -0.68 4.83 0.03
C ARG A 34 0.02 4.88 -1.34
N ALA A 35 1.00 4.02 -1.60
CA ALA A 35 1.66 3.95 -2.90
C ALA A 35 0.70 3.48 -4.01
N CYS A 36 -0.07 2.42 -3.77
CA CYS A 36 -1.05 1.92 -4.74
C CYS A 36 -2.23 2.87 -4.92
N ALA A 37 -2.67 3.54 -3.85
CA ALA A 37 -3.83 4.41 -3.88
C ALA A 37 -3.54 5.80 -4.48
N ASP A 38 -2.34 6.34 -4.26
CA ASP A 38 -1.88 7.59 -4.86
C ASP A 38 -1.50 7.42 -6.34
N GLY A 39 -1.63 6.20 -6.89
CA GLY A 39 -1.23 5.87 -8.26
C GLY A 39 0.27 6.03 -8.45
N GLY A 40 1.04 5.51 -7.47
CA GLY A 40 2.45 5.74 -7.24
C GLY A 40 3.23 6.13 -8.50
N TYR A 41 4.02 7.20 -8.39
CA TYR A 41 4.81 7.78 -9.49
C TYR A 41 5.71 6.80 -10.26
N CYS A 42 5.84 5.56 -9.82
CA CYS A 42 6.40 4.47 -10.62
C CYS A 42 5.28 3.53 -11.05
N LEU A 43 4.86 3.66 -12.32
CA LEU A 43 4.42 2.50 -13.07
C LEU A 43 5.57 1.46 -12.99
N PRO A 44 5.31 0.19 -12.60
CA PRO A 44 6.30 -0.84 -12.89
C PRO A 44 6.55 -0.78 -14.39
N CYS A 45 7.81 -0.68 -14.79
CA CYS A 45 8.19 -0.75 -16.19
C CYS A 45 7.85 -2.17 -16.67
N GLU A 46 6.62 -2.37 -17.14
CA GLU A 46 6.12 -3.64 -17.67
C GLU A 46 6.67 -3.95 -19.08
N ASP A 47 7.74 -3.26 -19.49
CA ASP A 47 8.44 -3.55 -20.73
C ASP A 47 9.96 -3.59 -20.47
N CYS A 48 10.43 -4.77 -20.05
CA CYS A 48 11.80 -5.19 -20.34
C CYS A 48 11.83 -5.57 -21.83
N ARG A 49 12.19 -4.64 -22.72
CA ARG A 49 12.52 -5.01 -24.08
C ARG A 49 13.82 -4.35 -24.55
N GLU A 50 14.82 -5.23 -24.62
CA GLU A 50 16.06 -5.23 -25.42
C GLU A 50 17.22 -4.32 -24.97
#